data_AF-A0A0N1F3U0-F1
#
_entry.id   AF-A0A0N1F3U0-F1
#
_cell.length_a   1.000
_cell.length_b   1.000
_cell.length_c   1.000
_cell.angle_alpha   90.00
_cell.angle_beta   90.00
_cell.angle_gamma   90.00
#
_symmetry.space_group_name_H-M   'P 1'
#
loop_
_entity.id
_entity.type
_entity.pdbx_description
1 polymer ?
#
loop_
_entity_poly.entity_id
_entity_poly.type
_entity_poly.pdbx_seq_one_letter_code
_entity_poly.pdbx_strand_id
1 'polypeptide(L)'
;MAKDDVTKGQQPEALATFAASARNDGKKPDEIGLTATPETGPIPASSEEKAEAATKVLREGVLQRDQGADEAIDALPDRTRDS
;
A
#
# COMPACT_ATOMS: atom_id res chain seq x y z
N MET A 1 10.36 24.68 7.06
CA MET A 1 9.33 24.16 6.13
C MET A 1 9.23 22.66 6.36
N ALA A 2 8.13 22.20 6.96
CA ALA A 2 7.89 20.80 7.28
C ALA A 2 7.73 19.98 5.99
N LYS A 3 8.39 18.81 5.93
CA LYS A 3 8.19 17.77 4.90
C LYS A 3 7.74 16.45 5.54
N ASP A 4 6.93 16.55 6.59
CA ASP A 4 6.44 15.40 7.33
C ASP A 4 4.90 15.38 7.21
N ASP A 5 4.35 14.56 6.29
CA ASP A 5 3.04 13.85 6.41
C ASP A 5 2.44 13.29 5.09
N VAL A 6 3.22 13.03 4.03
CA VAL A 6 2.60 12.62 2.73
C VAL A 6 1.88 11.25 2.81
N THR A 7 2.11 10.42 3.82
CA THR A 7 1.57 9.05 3.89
C THR A 7 0.58 8.77 5.04
N LYS A 8 0.35 9.72 5.96
CA LYS A 8 -0.54 9.50 7.11
C LYS A 8 -1.96 9.96 6.78
N GLY A 9 -2.85 9.00 6.51
CA GLY A 9 -4.24 9.28 6.17
C GLY A 9 -4.57 9.20 4.67
N GLN A 10 -3.68 8.64 3.85
CA GLN A 10 -4.08 8.21 2.51
C GLN A 10 -5.12 7.09 2.67
N GLN A 11 -6.38 7.41 2.38
CA GLN A 11 -7.50 6.47 2.32
C GLN A 11 -7.74 6.15 0.85
N PRO A 12 -6.91 5.29 0.21
CA PRO A 12 -7.07 4.96 -1.19
C PRO A 12 -8.44 4.37 -1.48
N GLU A 13 -9.05 3.68 -0.52
CA GLU A 13 -10.41 3.13 -0.63
C GLU A 13 -11.49 4.22 -0.62
N ALA A 14 -11.31 5.27 0.19
CA ALA A 14 -12.24 6.40 0.21
C ALA A 14 -12.14 7.21 -1.09
N LEU A 15 -10.93 7.39 -1.62
CA LEU A 15 -10.70 8.04 -2.91
C LEU A 15 -11.25 7.21 -4.08
N ALA A 16 -11.04 5.89 -4.06
CA ALA A 16 -11.59 4.98 -5.06
C ALA A 16 -13.13 4.97 -5.01
N THR A 17 -13.72 4.94 -3.81
CA THR A 17 -15.18 5.01 -3.62
C THR A 17 -15.74 6.34 -4.13
N PHE A 18 -15.06 7.45 -3.85
CA PHE A 18 -15.44 8.78 -4.34
C PHE A 18 -15.36 8.87 -5.87
N ALA A 19 -14.29 8.37 -6.49
CA ALA A 19 -14.15 8.35 -7.94
C ALA A 19 -15.21 7.45 -8.60
N ALA A 20 -15.52 6.30 -7.99
CA ALA A 20 -16.55 5.39 -8.47
C ALA A 20 -17.96 5.97 -8.35
N SER A 21 -18.28 6.65 -7.24
CA SER A 21 -19.59 7.28 -7.06
C SER A 21 -19.77 8.51 -7.95
N ALA A 22 -18.71 9.29 -8.19
CA ALA A 22 -18.73 10.41 -9.13
C ALA A 22 -19.09 9.96 -10.56
N ARG A 23 -18.74 8.73 -10.94
CA ARG A 23 -19.08 8.12 -12.23
C ARG A 23 -20.46 7.46 -12.26
N ASN A 24 -21.12 7.30 -11.11
CA ASN A 24 -22.42 6.61 -10.94
C ASN A 24 -23.47 7.53 -10.29
N ASP A 25 -23.62 8.75 -10.80
CA ASP A 25 -24.64 9.72 -10.34
C ASP A 25 -24.63 10.00 -8.82
N GLY A 26 -23.46 9.94 -8.18
CA GLY A 26 -23.30 10.15 -6.74
C GLY A 26 -23.79 8.97 -5.88
N LYS A 27 -24.18 7.85 -6.49
CA LYS A 27 -24.51 6.62 -5.76
C LYS A 27 -23.30 5.72 -5.69
N LYS A 28 -23.06 5.16 -4.50
CA LYS A 28 -22.06 4.12 -4.30
C LYS A 28 -22.51 2.87 -5.09
N PRO A 29 -21.68 2.31 -5.99
CA PRO A 29 -22.03 1.09 -6.71
C PRO A 29 -22.28 -0.06 -5.73
N ASP A 30 -23.27 -0.92 -6.04
CA ASP A 30 -23.65 -2.07 -5.20
C ASP A 30 -22.47 -3.05 -5.00
N GLU A 31 -21.53 -3.04 -5.94
CA GLU A 31 -20.32 -3.87 -5.99
C GLU A 31 -19.25 -3.43 -4.98
N ILE A 32 -19.26 -2.15 -4.58
CA ILE A 32 -18.32 -1.62 -3.59
C ILE A 32 -18.96 -1.83 -2.21
N GLY A 33 -18.43 -2.72 -1.38
CA GLY A 33 -19.10 -3.18 -0.17
C GLY A 33 -18.15 -3.51 0.98
N LEU A 34 -18.57 -4.43 1.86
CA LEU A 34 -17.70 -5.01 2.91
C LEU A 34 -16.69 -6.02 2.34
N THR A 35 -16.89 -6.43 1.09
CA THR A 35 -16.01 -7.36 0.38
C THR A 35 -15.00 -6.55 -0.43
N ALA A 36 -13.74 -7.00 -0.40
CA ALA A 36 -12.69 -6.38 -1.18
C ALA A 36 -12.87 -6.69 -2.68
N THR A 37 -12.70 -5.67 -3.51
CA THR A 37 -12.69 -5.78 -4.97
C THR A 37 -11.28 -6.15 -5.47
N PRO A 38 -11.06 -6.50 -6.75
CA PRO A 38 -9.71 -6.71 -7.27
C PRO A 38 -8.75 -5.52 -7.06
N GLU A 39 -9.28 -4.29 -7.12
CA GLU A 39 -8.53 -3.04 -6.96
C GLU A 39 -8.16 -2.77 -5.50
N THR A 40 -8.97 -3.23 -4.55
CA THR A 40 -8.81 -2.97 -3.10
C THR A 40 -8.39 -4.20 -2.31
N GLY A 41 -8.43 -5.38 -2.94
CA GLY A 41 -8.04 -6.65 -2.35
C GLY A 41 -6.57 -6.68 -1.95
N PRO A 42 -6.19 -7.57 -1.02
CA PRO A 42 -4.79 -7.79 -0.72
C PRO A 42 -4.07 -8.31 -1.96
N ILE A 43 -2.85 -7.83 -2.20
CA ILE A 43 -1.98 -8.44 -3.19
C ILE A 43 -1.34 -9.68 -2.56
N PRO A 44 -1.43 -10.86 -3.20
CA PRO A 44 -0.79 -12.07 -2.69
C PRO A 44 0.72 -11.88 -2.56
N ALA A 45 1.26 -12.23 -1.40
CA ALA A 45 2.69 -12.27 -1.12
C ALA A 45 2.92 -13.26 0.02
N SER A 46 4.07 -13.94 0.03
CA SER A 46 4.36 -14.89 1.10
C SER A 46 4.61 -14.14 2.42
N SER A 47 4.23 -14.78 3.54
CA SER A 47 4.53 -14.23 4.87
C SER A 47 6.04 -14.17 5.14
N GLU A 48 6.81 -15.06 4.52
CA GLU A 48 8.26 -15.15 4.68
C GLU A 48 8.97 -13.96 4.01
N GLU A 49 8.62 -13.62 2.77
CA GLU A 49 9.16 -12.44 2.07
C GLU A 49 8.86 -11.15 2.84
N LYS A 50 7.65 -11.01 3.38
CA LYS A 50 7.27 -9.86 4.22
C LYS A 50 8.11 -9.77 5.49
N ALA A 51 8.34 -10.91 6.14
CA ALA A 51 9.13 -10.96 7.37
C ALA A 51 10.60 -10.64 7.10
N GLU A 52 11.15 -11.10 5.98
CA GLU A 52 12.53 -10.81 5.58
C GLU A 52 12.73 -9.31 5.32
N ALA A 53 11.86 -8.69 4.50
CA ALA A 53 11.93 -7.27 4.22
C ALA A 53 11.79 -6.42 5.50
N ALA A 54 10.81 -6.75 6.36
CA ALA A 54 10.65 -6.08 7.64
C ALA A 54 11.88 -6.21 8.54
N THR A 55 12.51 -7.39 8.57
CA THR A 55 13.73 -7.63 9.35
C THR A 55 14.88 -6.74 8.86
N LYS A 56 15.05 -6.61 7.54
CA LYS A 56 16.09 -5.74 6.96
C LYS A 56 15.86 -4.28 7.31
N VAL A 57 14.64 -3.77 7.17
CA VAL A 57 14.26 -2.39 7.55
C VAL A 57 14.57 -2.12 9.03
N LEU A 58 14.10 -3.00 9.92
CA LEU A 58 14.31 -2.81 11.36
C LEU A 58 15.80 -2.89 11.73
N ARG A 59 16.54 -3.81 11.11
CA ARG A 59 17.97 -3.98 11.34
C ARG A 59 18.77 -2.77 10.85
N GLU A 60 18.46 -2.26 9.67
CA GLU A 60 19.10 -1.08 9.09
C GLU A 60 18.88 0.16 9.96
N GLY A 61 17.64 0.40 10.41
CA GLY A 61 17.33 1.52 11.31
C GLY A 61 18.11 1.47 12.64
N VAL A 62 18.38 0.26 13.16
CA VAL A 62 19.18 0.06 14.38
C VAL A 62 20.67 0.24 14.12
N LEU A 63 21.17 -0.32 13.01
CA LEU A 63 22.62 -0.37 12.72
C LEU A 63 23.12 0.90 12.02
N GLN A 64 22.22 1.74 11.52
CA GLN A 64 22.50 2.95 10.74
C GLN A 64 23.46 2.72 9.58
N ARG A 65 23.31 1.56 8.93
CA ARG A 65 24.06 1.15 7.74
C ARG A 65 23.17 0.33 6.85
N ASP A 66 23.42 0.45 5.55
CA ASP A 66 22.73 -0.29 4.50
C ASP A 66 22.70 -1.80 4.81
N GLN A 67 21.50 -2.38 4.83
CA GLN A 67 21.23 -3.81 4.94
C GLN A 67 20.39 -4.34 3.77
N GLY A 68 20.27 -3.55 2.69
CA GLY A 68 19.45 -3.86 1.53
C GLY A 68 17.96 -3.81 1.84
N ALA A 69 17.53 -2.89 2.71
CA ALA A 69 16.13 -2.74 3.08
C ALA A 69 15.27 -2.28 1.88
N ASP A 70 15.78 -1.32 1.10
CA ASP A 70 15.08 -0.77 -0.05
C ASP A 70 14.89 -1.84 -1.14
N GLU A 71 15.91 -2.63 -1.46
CA GLU A 71 15.81 -3.72 -2.45
C GLU A 71 14.84 -4.81 -1.99
N ALA A 72 14.78 -5.10 -0.69
CA ALA A 72 13.86 -6.08 -0.16
C ALA A 72 12.40 -5.59 -0.19
N ILE A 73 12.17 -4.29 -0.02
CA ILE A 73 10.85 -3.66 -0.23
C ILE A 73 10.52 -3.64 -1.73
N ASP A 74 11.51 -3.37 -2.59
CA ASP A 74 11.38 -3.34 -4.04
C ASP A 74 10.95 -4.68 -4.64
N ALA A 75 11.41 -5.79 -4.04
CA ALA A 75 11.03 -7.14 -4.44
C ALA A 75 9.58 -7.51 -4.05
N LEU A 76 8.96 -6.81 -3.09
CA LEU A 76 7.57 -7.08 -2.69
C LEU A 76 6.59 -6.51 -3.72
N PRO A 77 5.44 -7.19 -3.93
CA PRO A 77 4.43 -6.69 -4.83
C PRO A 77 3.79 -5.42 -4.28
N ASP A 78 3.77 -4.38 -5.11
CA ASP A 78 3.27 -3.04 -4.78
C ASP A 78 2.29 -2.57 -5.87
N ARG A 79 1.13 -2.08 -5.46
CA ARG A 79 0.08 -1.57 -6.36
C ARG A 79 0.42 -0.19 -6.95
N THR A 80 1.36 0.53 -6.36
CA THR A 80 1.69 1.92 -6.67
C THR A 80 2.92 2.07 -7.57
N ARG A 81 3.62 0.97 -7.86
CA ARG A 81 4.73 0.95 -8.81
C ARG A 81 4.19 0.76 -10.23
N ASP A 82 4.57 1.67 -11.12
CA ASP A 82 4.30 1.52 -12.56
C ASP A 82 5.00 0.26 -13.08
N SER A 83 4.32 -0.44 -14.00
CA SER A 83 4.82 -1.63 -14.69
C SER A 83 5.95 -1.30 -15.68
#